data_AF-A0A2S1TZ47-F1
#
_entry.id   AF-A0A2S1TZ47-F1
#
_cell.length_a   1.000
_cell.length_b   1.000
_cell.length_c   1.000
_cell.angle_alpha   90.00
_cell.angle_beta   90.00
_cell.angle_gamma   90.00
#
_symmetry.space_group_name_H-M   'P 1'
#
loop_
_entity.id
_entity.type
_entity.pdbx_description
1 polymer ?
#
loop_
_entity_poly.entity_id
_entity_poly.type
_entity_poly.pdbx_seq_one_letter_code
_entity_poly.pdbx_strand_id
1 'polypeptide(L)'
;QKYKTTSMASAAEIGKRFVGRVAIVTASTQGIGFGIAERLGLEGASVVISSRKQKNVDEAVEKLRSKGIEVLGLVCHVSNKDHRKNLIQSTLQKYGKIDVVVSNAAANPTAAGILETP
;
A
#
# COMPACT_ATOMS: atom_id res chain seq x y z
N GLN A 1 -18.82 -22.28 34.47
CA GLN A 1 -18.05 -21.23 33.77
C GLN A 1 -17.64 -21.74 32.39
N LYS A 2 -18.28 -21.31 31.29
CA LYS A 2 -17.82 -21.62 29.92
C LYS A 2 -17.10 -20.40 29.37
N TYR A 3 -15.82 -20.55 29.04
CA TYR A 3 -15.03 -19.51 28.39
C TYR A 3 -15.65 -19.22 27.01
N LYS A 4 -16.08 -17.97 26.83
CA LYS A 4 -16.61 -17.45 25.57
C LYS A 4 -15.40 -17.21 24.66
N THR A 5 -15.18 -18.08 23.69
CA THR A 5 -14.19 -17.87 22.64
C THR A 5 -14.57 -16.59 21.90
N THR A 6 -13.79 -15.53 22.06
CA THR A 6 -14.01 -14.28 21.33
C THR A 6 -13.74 -14.55 19.85
N SER A 7 -14.83 -14.71 19.10
CA SER A 7 -14.84 -14.73 17.63
C SER A 7 -14.06 -13.53 17.11
N MET A 8 -13.16 -13.74 16.16
CA MET A 8 -12.68 -12.65 15.31
C MET A 8 -13.91 -11.90 14.77
N ALA A 9 -13.87 -10.57 14.80
CA ALA A 9 -14.94 -9.76 14.25
C ALA A 9 -15.25 -10.25 12.82
N SER A 10 -16.54 -10.44 12.52
CA SER A 10 -16.96 -10.73 11.16
C SER A 10 -16.58 -9.55 10.25
N ALA A 11 -16.48 -9.80 8.94
CA ALA A 11 -16.17 -8.78 7.93
C ALA A 11 -17.19 -7.60 7.85
N ALA A 12 -18.20 -7.56 8.73
CA ALA A 12 -19.12 -6.45 8.91
C ALA A 12 -18.59 -5.51 10.02
N GLU A 13 -18.15 -4.28 9.80
CA GLU A 13 -18.35 -3.36 8.68
C GLU A 13 -17.05 -2.58 8.37
N ILE A 14 -16.28 -3.03 7.38
CA ILE A 14 -15.28 -2.15 6.77
C ILE A 14 -16.03 -1.15 5.89
N GLY A 15 -16.16 0.09 6.36
CA GLY A 15 -16.85 1.16 5.64
C GLY A 15 -16.24 1.40 4.26
N LYS A 16 -17.07 1.45 3.22
CA LYS A 16 -16.67 1.56 1.82
C LYS A 16 -16.36 2.99 1.37
N ARG A 17 -15.48 3.68 2.09
CA ARG A 17 -15.19 5.12 1.91
C ARG A 17 -14.44 5.44 0.62
N PHE A 18 -13.74 4.46 0.04
CA PHE A 18 -12.85 4.66 -1.11
C PHE A 18 -13.34 3.96 -2.38
N VAL A 19 -14.61 3.54 -2.44
CA VAL A 19 -15.19 2.96 -3.66
C VAL A 19 -15.01 3.93 -4.83
N GLY A 20 -14.42 3.41 -5.91
CA GLY A 20 -14.14 4.17 -7.12
C GLY A 20 -13.01 5.18 -6.99
N ARG A 21 -12.27 5.21 -5.87
CA ARG A 21 -11.09 6.06 -5.69
C ARG A 21 -9.81 5.33 -6.13
N VAL A 22 -8.85 6.09 -6.63
CA VAL A 22 -7.52 5.58 -7.00
C VAL A 22 -6.49 6.14 -6.03
N ALA A 23 -5.76 5.25 -5.36
CA ALA A 23 -4.80 5.61 -4.32
C ALA A 23 -3.38 5.13 -4.64
N ILE A 24 -2.43 6.04 -4.75
CA ILE A 24 -1.01 5.70 -4.84
C ILE A 24 -0.42 5.65 -3.44
N VAL A 25 0.25 4.56 -3.08
CA VAL A 25 1.02 4.44 -1.84
C VAL A 25 2.46 4.12 -2.19
N THR A 26 3.41 4.96 -1.80
CA THR A 26 4.85 4.76 -2.08
C THR A 26 5.53 3.91 -1.00
N ALA A 27 6.57 3.14 -1.36
CA ALA A 27 7.29 2.24 -0.44
C ALA A 27 6.36 1.31 0.37
N SER A 28 5.43 0.67 -0.33
CA SER A 28 4.21 0.10 0.23
C SER A 28 4.10 -1.41 0.06
N THR A 29 5.22 -2.08 -0.23
CA THR A 29 5.25 -3.54 -0.35
C THR A 29 5.39 -4.25 1.00
N GLN A 30 5.73 -3.53 2.07
CA GLN A 30 5.89 -4.05 3.44
C GLN A 30 5.50 -3.00 4.49
N GLY A 31 5.39 -3.43 5.75
CA GLY A 31 5.23 -2.54 6.90
C GLY A 31 4.00 -1.63 6.84
N ILE A 32 4.16 -0.39 7.31
CA ILE A 32 3.08 0.61 7.38
C ILE A 32 2.48 0.88 5.99
N GLY A 33 3.32 1.06 4.97
CA GLY A 33 2.84 1.32 3.62
C GLY A 33 1.98 0.18 3.05
N PHE A 34 2.32 -1.07 3.35
CA PHE A 34 1.49 -2.22 2.97
C PHE A 34 0.15 -2.23 3.72
N GLY A 35 0.18 -1.99 5.03
CA GLY A 35 -1.05 -1.91 5.83
C GLY A 35 -2.00 -0.80 5.36
N ILE A 36 -1.45 0.35 4.95
CA ILE A 36 -2.25 1.44 4.35
C ILE A 36 -2.85 1.01 3.02
N ALA A 37 -2.06 0.44 2.11
CA ALA A 37 -2.54 -0.02 0.81
C ALA A 37 -3.64 -1.08 0.96
N GLU A 38 -3.43 -2.04 1.86
CA GLU A 38 -4.43 -3.06 2.19
C GLU A 38 -5.71 -2.44 2.72
N ARG A 39 -5.62 -1.52 3.69
CA ARG A 39 -6.80 -0.90 4.29
C ARG A 39 -7.59 -0.09 3.27
N LEU A 40 -6.92 0.70 2.43
CA LEU A 40 -7.56 1.47 1.36
C LEU A 40 -8.26 0.55 0.35
N GLY A 41 -7.59 -0.55 -0.03
CA GLY A 41 -8.15 -1.55 -0.93
C GLY A 41 -9.40 -2.24 -0.36
N LEU A 42 -9.36 -2.65 0.91
CA LEU A 42 -10.52 -3.24 1.60
C LEU A 42 -11.71 -2.27 1.69
N GLU A 43 -11.47 -0.97 1.68
CA GLU A 43 -12.50 0.07 1.64
C GLU A 43 -12.97 0.45 0.22
N GLY A 44 -12.47 -0.26 -0.80
CA GLY A 44 -12.93 -0.18 -2.19
C GLY A 44 -12.04 0.63 -3.14
N ALA A 45 -10.85 1.06 -2.71
CA ALA A 45 -9.92 1.75 -3.58
C ALA A 45 -9.27 0.80 -4.60
N SER A 46 -9.02 1.30 -5.81
CA SER A 46 -7.98 0.74 -6.67
C SER A 46 -6.62 1.28 -6.19
N VAL A 47 -5.73 0.39 -5.74
CA VAL A 47 -4.46 0.80 -5.12
C VAL A 47 -3.28 0.63 -6.06
N VAL A 48 -2.39 1.61 -6.06
CA VAL A 48 -1.10 1.56 -6.77
C VAL A 48 0.01 1.50 -5.74
N ILE A 49 0.72 0.38 -5.70
CA ILE A 49 1.81 0.15 -4.76
C ILE A 49 3.16 0.21 -5.46
N SER A 50 4.21 0.56 -4.71
CA SER A 50 5.54 0.60 -5.27
C SER A 50 6.64 0.27 -4.28
N SER A 51 7.74 -0.26 -4.81
CA SER A 51 9.02 -0.38 -4.12
C SER A 51 10.19 -0.32 -5.11
N ARG A 52 11.42 -0.37 -4.59
CA ARG A 52 12.64 -0.36 -5.41
C ARG A 52 12.95 -1.70 -6.08
N LYS A 53 12.38 -2.81 -5.60
CA LYS A 53 12.73 -4.17 -6.05
C LYS A 53 11.50 -4.85 -6.64
N GLN A 54 11.62 -5.37 -7.86
CA GLN A 54 10.51 -6.04 -8.56
C GLN A 54 9.92 -7.19 -7.73
N LYS A 55 10.77 -8.06 -7.18
CA LYS A 55 10.35 -9.16 -6.31
C LYS A 55 9.41 -8.73 -5.18
N ASN A 56 9.74 -7.62 -4.49
CA ASN A 56 8.90 -7.12 -3.40
C ASN A 56 7.55 -6.60 -3.91
N VAL A 57 7.53 -6.00 -5.11
CA VAL A 57 6.30 -5.55 -5.75
C VAL A 57 5.41 -6.74 -6.07
N ASP A 58 5.97 -7.78 -6.69
CA ASP A 58 5.23 -8.97 -7.10
C ASP A 58 4.59 -9.69 -5.91
N GLU A 59 5.37 -9.93 -4.85
CA GLU A 59 4.87 -10.57 -3.61
C GLU A 59 3.75 -9.77 -2.95
N ALA A 60 3.84 -8.43 -2.95
CA ALA A 60 2.82 -7.58 -2.36
C ALA A 60 1.55 -7.51 -3.22
N VAL A 61 1.70 -7.47 -4.55
CA VAL A 61 0.57 -7.54 -5.49
C VAL A 61 -0.19 -8.83 -5.30
N GLU A 62 0.49 -9.97 -5.20
CA GLU A 62 -0.14 -11.27 -4.97
C GLU A 62 -0.95 -11.29 -3.67
N LYS A 63 -0.36 -10.80 -2.57
CA LYS A 63 -1.03 -10.72 -1.26
C LYS A 63 -2.26 -9.81 -1.26
N LEU A 64 -2.23 -8.69 -1.98
CA LEU A 64 -3.38 -7.78 -2.06
C LEU A 64 -4.48 -8.38 -2.96
N ARG A 65 -4.10 -8.98 -4.09
CA ARG A 65 -5.05 -9.65 -4.99
C ARG A 65 -5.75 -10.84 -4.33
N SER A 66 -5.05 -11.62 -3.51
CA SER A 66 -5.67 -12.73 -2.77
C SER A 66 -6.73 -12.26 -1.75
N LYS A 67 -6.72 -10.97 -1.40
CA LYS A 67 -7.75 -10.31 -0.59
C LYS A 67 -8.86 -9.66 -1.41
N GLY A 68 -8.88 -9.85 -2.74
CA GLY A 68 -9.87 -9.28 -3.65
C GLY A 68 -9.66 -7.79 -3.94
N ILE A 69 -8.47 -7.25 -3.68
CA ILE A 69 -8.16 -5.83 -3.89
C ILE A 69 -7.69 -5.61 -5.34
N GLU A 70 -8.24 -4.61 -6.01
CA GLU A 70 -7.74 -4.13 -7.30
C GLU A 70 -6.42 -3.39 -7.10
N VAL A 71 -5.34 -3.92 -7.67
CA VAL A 71 -3.98 -3.42 -7.45
C VAL A 71 -3.12 -3.37 -8.71
N LEU A 72 -2.38 -2.27 -8.84
CA LEU A 72 -1.25 -2.09 -9.76
C LEU A 72 0.05 -1.99 -8.97
N GLY A 73 1.02 -2.85 -9.27
CA GLY A 73 2.36 -2.79 -8.67
C GLY A 73 3.38 -2.25 -9.65
N LEU A 74 4.22 -1.30 -9.22
CA LEU A 74 5.26 -0.70 -10.06
C LEU A 74 6.60 -0.57 -9.30
N VAL A 75 7.71 -0.82 -9.99
CA VAL A 75 9.02 -0.47 -9.46
C VAL A 75 9.18 1.05 -9.50
N CYS A 76 9.40 1.65 -8.33
CA CYS A 76 9.64 3.08 -8.20
C CYS A 76 10.66 3.35 -7.09
N HIS A 77 11.71 4.11 -7.44
CA HIS A 77 12.57 4.73 -6.45
C HIS A 77 12.14 6.19 -6.34
N VAL A 78 11.58 6.58 -5.20
CA VAL A 78 11.01 7.92 -5.04
C VAL A 78 12.00 9.07 -5.18
N SER A 79 13.32 8.87 -5.06
CA SER A 79 14.30 9.93 -5.33
C SER A 79 14.53 10.13 -6.83
N ASN A 80 14.29 9.10 -7.66
CA ASN A 80 14.44 9.17 -9.10
C ASN A 80 13.19 9.82 -9.73
N LYS A 81 13.41 10.94 -10.45
CA LYS A 81 12.34 11.74 -11.07
C LYS A 81 11.57 10.96 -12.14
N ASP A 82 12.26 10.20 -12.98
CA ASP A 82 11.64 9.45 -14.08
C ASP A 82 10.82 8.28 -13.56
N HIS A 83 11.26 7.64 -12.47
CA HIS A 83 10.46 6.61 -11.79
C HIS A 83 9.15 7.19 -11.23
N ARG A 84 9.19 8.38 -10.60
CA ARG A 84 7.98 9.06 -10.15
C ARG A 84 7.06 9.44 -11.31
N LYS A 85 7.63 9.92 -12.42
CA LYS A 85 6.86 10.26 -13.63
C LYS A 85 6.16 9.02 -14.20
N ASN A 86 6.88 7.91 -14.32
CA ASN A 86 6.32 6.64 -14.78
C ASN A 86 5.19 6.15 -13.85
N LEU A 87 5.40 6.21 -12.53
CA LEU A 87 4.37 5.83 -11.54
C LEU A 87 3.06 6.59 -11.74
N ILE A 88 3.16 7.92 -11.93
CA ILE A 88 1.99 8.77 -12.18
C ILE A 88 1.36 8.44 -13.55
N GLN A 89 2.17 8.36 -14.60
CA GLN A 89 1.66 8.09 -15.96
C GLN A 89 0.98 6.74 -16.07
N SER A 90 1.58 5.66 -15.55
CA SER A 90 0.96 4.33 -15.53
C SER A 90 -0.34 4.31 -14.73
N THR A 91 -0.42 5.08 -13.63
CA THR A 91 -1.66 5.21 -12.85
C THR A 91 -2.76 5.91 -13.66
N LEU A 92 -2.43 7.03 -14.31
CA LEU A 92 -3.37 7.76 -15.16
C LEU A 92 -3.79 6.95 -16.38
N GLN A 93 -2.88 6.21 -17.00
CA GLN A 93 -3.20 5.34 -18.14
C GLN A 93 -4.16 4.21 -17.74
N LYS A 94 -3.94 3.57 -16.58
CA LYS A 94 -4.77 2.45 -16.14
C LYS A 94 -6.12 2.90 -15.59
N TYR A 95 -6.16 3.97 -14.81
CA TYR A 95 -7.34 4.32 -14.01
C TYR A 95 -7.96 5.68 -14.38
N GLY A 96 -7.31 6.48 -15.24
CA GLY A 96 -7.80 7.79 -15.68
C GLY A 96 -7.69 8.91 -14.65
N LYS A 97 -7.34 8.60 -13.40
CA LYS A 97 -7.29 9.59 -12.30
C LYS A 97 -6.40 9.15 -11.13
N ILE A 98 -6.14 10.09 -10.24
CA ILE A 98 -5.50 9.89 -8.93
C ILE A 98 -6.30 10.69 -7.92
N ASP A 99 -6.88 10.02 -6.92
CA ASP A 99 -7.67 10.67 -5.87
C ASP A 99 -6.85 10.85 -4.58
N VAL A 100 -5.93 9.93 -4.29
CA VAL A 100 -5.16 9.89 -3.05
C VAL A 100 -3.70 9.59 -3.36
N VAL A 101 -2.80 10.31 -2.69
CA VAL A 101 -1.36 10.02 -2.68
C VAL A 101 -0.87 9.92 -1.25
N VAL A 102 -0.29 8.78 -0.91
CA VAL A 102 0.37 8.52 0.37
C VAL A 102 1.89 8.49 0.15
N SER A 103 2.54 9.60 0.50
CA SER A 103 3.99 9.77 0.48
C SER A 103 4.65 9.07 1.69
N ASN A 104 4.58 7.74 1.72
CA ASN A 104 5.10 6.91 2.81
C ASN A 104 6.61 6.60 2.71
N ALA A 105 7.23 6.75 1.55
CA ALA A 105 8.64 6.43 1.38
C ALA A 105 9.56 7.27 2.29
N ALA A 106 10.23 6.60 3.23
CA ALA A 106 11.22 7.18 4.13
C ALA A 106 12.54 6.39 4.04
N ALA A 107 13.64 7.06 4.38
CA ALA A 107 14.93 6.44 4.61
C ALA A 107 15.36 6.76 6.04
N ASN A 108 15.71 5.74 6.82
CA ASN A 108 16.33 5.94 8.11
C ASN A 108 17.85 6.09 7.88
N PRO A 109 18.48 7.23 8.21
CA PRO A 109 19.90 7.45 7.98
C PRO A 109 20.79 6.54 8.85
N THR A 110 20.28 6.04 9.97
CA THR A 110 21.06 5.28 10.95
C THR A 110 20.26 4.11 11.51
N ALA A 111 20.84 2.91 11.46
CA ALA A 111 20.33 1.72 12.14
C ALA A 111 21.00 1.55 13.51
N ALA A 112 21.04 2.61 14.32
CA ALA A 112 21.55 2.55 15.69
C ALA A 112 20.47 1.97 16.62
N GLY A 113 20.90 1.37 17.74
CA GLY A 113 19.96 0.98 18.79
C GLY A 113 19.18 2.18 19.33
N ILE A 114 17.99 1.95 19.88
CA ILE A 114 17.16 3.04 20.43
C ILE A 114 17.85 3.83 21.54
N LEU A 115 18.80 3.18 22.25
CA LEU A 115 19.63 3.80 23.29
C LEU A 115 20.88 4.51 22.73
N GLU A 116 21.17 4.33 21.44
CA GLU A 116 22.39 4.81 20.77
C GLU A 116 22.08 5.91 19.73
N THR A 117 20.82 6.34 19.65
CA THR A 117 20.43 7.47 18.80
C THR A 117 20.82 8.77 19.52
N PRO A 118 21.59 9.68 18.87
CA PRO A 118 22.04 10.92 19.50
C PRO A 118 20.89 11.86 19.92
#